data_AF-A0A2D8NN95-F1
#
_entry.id   AF-A0A2D8NN95-F1
#
_cell.length_a   1.000
_cell.length_b   1.000
_cell.length_c   1.000
_cell.angle_alpha   90.00
_cell.angle_beta   90.00
_cell.angle_gamma   90.00
#
_symmetry.space_group_name_H-M   'P 1'
#
loop_
_entity.id
_entity.type
_entity.pdbx_description
1 polymer ?
#
loop_
_entity_poly.entity_id
_entity_poly.type
_entity_poly.pdbx_seq_one_letter_code
_entity_poly.pdbx_strand_id
1 'polypeptide(L)'
;MTRVRENLRDWRQTSLNRHRVLLAAKTAAAAAIAWLLVPLLPFVSNEYSYYAPFGVLVVMYPTVAATARTGGQTLLGLALGIGLGVAALGATEFFDIPPVIPLAAVVGVGVLLGGIRHLGAGRDILAVAAVFVLLLAGQAGSGDYPLSYLVTMGVGVVVGLVVNLVVVPPLYFEWASGKLTDLREAAAAFLDTLADHVREPDAAQVDAALSHLDAMTEEVRREVAEAEDSARANPRGRRHLAELQQNARRLRSMDLTVAATRDLAEVISGRHPETLVEMDDEAQRLFADAIRACATLTKTPIDDDGLDDRVRAAKDALERYLGALPSTTVSTSTMAQRIEPAIFLRRLVDASTLFMDDTRA
;
A
#
# COMPACT_ATOMS: atom_id res chain seq x y z
N MET A 1 29.93 12.06 -18.33
CA MET A 1 28.71 12.74 -18.82
C MET A 1 27.60 11.79 -19.29
N THR A 2 27.87 10.49 -19.50
CA THR A 2 26.89 9.46 -19.90
C THR A 2 25.99 8.99 -18.76
N ARG A 3 26.53 8.73 -17.56
CA ARG A 3 25.73 8.31 -16.38
C ARG A 3 24.68 9.32 -15.90
N VAL A 4 24.92 10.62 -16.11
CA VAL A 4 23.95 11.68 -15.75
C VAL A 4 22.77 11.70 -16.72
N ARG A 5 23.00 11.34 -18.00
CA ARG A 5 21.94 11.25 -19.02
C ARG A 5 21.09 9.99 -18.88
N GLU A 6 21.66 8.88 -18.41
CA GLU A 6 20.90 7.67 -18.04
C GLU A 6 20.04 7.92 -16.80
N ASN A 7 20.60 8.50 -15.73
CA ASN A 7 19.82 8.88 -14.55
C ASN A 7 18.68 9.87 -14.86
N LEU A 8 18.86 10.80 -15.81
CA LEU A 8 17.80 11.71 -16.23
C LEU A 8 16.73 11.05 -17.11
N ARG A 9 17.06 9.96 -17.82
CA ARG A 9 16.10 9.17 -18.60
C ARG A 9 15.28 8.25 -17.72
N ASP A 10 15.90 7.59 -16.76
CA ASP A 10 15.21 6.83 -15.72
C ASP A 10 14.30 7.76 -14.90
N TRP A 11 14.77 8.93 -14.47
CA TRP A 11 13.94 9.88 -13.73
C TRP A 11 12.72 10.38 -14.53
N ARG A 12 12.85 10.50 -15.87
CA ARG A 12 11.72 10.84 -16.76
C ARG A 12 10.74 9.69 -16.95
N GLN A 13 11.21 8.44 -16.98
CA GLN A 13 10.36 7.25 -17.08
C GLN A 13 9.69 6.89 -15.75
N THR A 14 10.36 7.11 -14.61
CA THR A 14 9.82 6.85 -13.27
C THR A 14 8.91 7.98 -12.75
N SER A 15 9.07 9.23 -13.21
CA SER A 15 8.24 10.35 -12.73
C SER A 15 6.92 10.54 -13.49
N LEU A 16 6.81 10.06 -14.74
CA LEU A 16 5.58 10.07 -15.52
C LEU A 16 4.77 8.79 -15.28
N ASN A 17 4.58 8.43 -14.01
CA ASN A 17 3.58 7.43 -13.65
C ASN A 17 2.22 7.93 -14.16
N ARG A 18 1.60 7.18 -15.08
CA ARG A 18 0.28 7.47 -15.66
C ARG A 18 -0.76 7.84 -14.58
N HIS A 19 -0.61 7.24 -13.40
CA HIS A 19 -1.40 7.54 -12.20
C HIS A 19 -1.20 8.95 -11.66
N ARG A 20 0.06 9.44 -11.53
CA ARG A 20 0.34 10.80 -11.06
C ARG A 20 -0.17 11.85 -12.03
N VAL A 21 -0.06 11.58 -13.34
CA VAL A 21 -0.61 12.46 -14.38
C VAL A 21 -2.14 12.49 -14.33
N LEU A 22 -2.78 11.34 -14.15
CA LEU A 22 -4.23 11.25 -14.04
C LEU A 22 -4.77 11.89 -12.75
N LEU A 23 -4.07 11.68 -11.63
CA LEU A 23 -4.33 12.36 -10.36
C LEU A 23 -4.22 13.87 -10.54
N ALA A 24 -3.13 14.36 -11.12
CA ALA A 24 -2.97 15.80 -11.38
C ALA A 24 -4.08 16.36 -12.29
N ALA A 25 -4.42 15.66 -13.38
CA ALA A 25 -5.46 16.08 -14.31
C ALA A 25 -6.85 16.12 -13.66
N LYS A 26 -7.23 15.10 -12.87
CA LYS A 26 -8.53 15.10 -12.17
C LYS A 26 -8.59 16.19 -11.09
N THR A 27 -7.49 16.40 -10.37
CA THR A 27 -7.41 17.46 -9.36
C THR A 27 -7.57 18.84 -10.00
N ALA A 28 -6.89 19.08 -11.12
CA ALA A 28 -7.00 20.32 -11.88
C ALA A 28 -8.43 20.54 -12.41
N ALA A 29 -9.05 19.50 -12.98
CA ALA A 29 -10.43 19.56 -13.46
C ALA A 29 -11.42 19.83 -12.30
N ALA A 30 -11.27 19.13 -11.17
CA ALA A 30 -12.10 19.34 -9.99
C ALA A 30 -11.95 20.76 -9.42
N ALA A 31 -10.73 21.28 -9.35
CA ALA A 31 -10.46 22.64 -8.90
C ALA A 31 -11.12 23.68 -9.82
N ALA A 32 -11.03 23.50 -11.14
CA ALA A 32 -11.69 24.36 -12.11
C ALA A 32 -13.22 24.31 -11.99
N ILE A 33 -13.80 23.11 -11.86
CA ILE A 33 -15.25 22.92 -11.65
C ILE A 33 -15.70 23.59 -10.35
N ALA A 34 -14.95 23.41 -9.26
CA ALA A 34 -15.25 24.00 -7.97
C ALA A 34 -15.24 25.53 -8.04
N TRP A 35 -14.23 26.11 -8.68
CA TRP A 35 -14.15 27.57 -8.89
C TRP A 35 -15.36 28.11 -9.67
N LEU A 36 -15.80 27.42 -10.72
CA LEU A 36 -16.94 27.84 -11.53
C LEU A 36 -18.29 27.66 -10.83
N LEU A 37 -18.38 26.75 -9.86
CA LEU A 37 -19.60 26.47 -9.11
C LEU A 37 -19.89 27.49 -8.00
N VAL A 38 -18.86 28.05 -7.35
CA VAL A 38 -19.06 28.95 -6.20
C VAL A 38 -19.90 30.18 -6.55
N PRO A 39 -19.69 30.90 -7.66
CA PRO A 39 -20.47 32.09 -8.01
C PRO A 39 -21.98 31.82 -8.23
N LEU A 40 -22.38 30.55 -8.41
CA LEU A 40 -23.77 30.14 -8.59
C LEU A 40 -24.52 29.96 -7.25
N LEU A 41 -23.81 30.02 -6.11
CA LEU A 41 -24.39 29.80 -4.79
C LEU A 41 -24.84 31.13 -4.16
N PRO A 42 -26.12 31.25 -3.75
CA PRO A 42 -26.68 32.51 -3.26
C PRO A 42 -26.22 32.90 -1.85
N PHE A 43 -25.54 32.02 -1.13
CA PHE A 43 -25.14 32.20 0.27
C PHE A 43 -23.65 32.52 0.46
N VAL A 44 -22.92 32.81 -0.63
CA VAL A 44 -21.46 32.96 -0.60
C VAL A 44 -21.04 34.26 -1.28
N SER A 45 -20.23 35.06 -0.60
CA SER A 45 -19.59 36.21 -1.22
C SER A 45 -18.53 35.74 -2.23
N ASN A 46 -18.63 36.24 -3.46
CA ASN A 46 -17.75 35.84 -4.56
C ASN A 46 -16.26 36.09 -4.27
N GLU A 47 -15.95 37.01 -3.35
CA GLU A 47 -14.61 37.32 -2.87
C GLU A 47 -13.89 36.12 -2.24
N TYR A 48 -14.63 35.09 -1.79
CA TYR A 48 -14.08 33.91 -1.12
C TYR A 48 -14.01 32.66 -2.00
N SER A 49 -14.26 32.77 -3.31
CA SER A 49 -14.29 31.65 -4.26
C SER A 49 -12.99 30.83 -4.31
N TYR A 50 -11.86 31.39 -3.88
CA TYR A 50 -10.56 30.71 -3.87
C TYR A 50 -10.44 29.56 -2.87
N TYR A 51 -11.29 29.50 -1.85
CA TYR A 51 -11.28 28.39 -0.90
C TYR A 51 -11.85 27.11 -1.48
N ALA A 52 -12.68 27.17 -2.54
CA ALA A 52 -13.24 25.95 -3.13
C ALA A 52 -12.17 25.09 -3.85
N PRO A 53 -11.30 25.64 -4.73
CA PRO A 53 -10.14 24.90 -5.22
C PRO A 53 -9.20 24.41 -4.13
N PHE A 54 -9.00 25.20 -3.06
CA PHE A 54 -8.20 24.77 -1.92
C PHE A 54 -8.82 23.54 -1.23
N GLY A 55 -10.14 23.54 -1.01
CA GLY A 55 -10.86 22.38 -0.49
C GLY A 55 -10.69 21.13 -1.34
N VAL A 56 -10.73 21.27 -2.68
CA VAL A 56 -10.42 20.18 -3.62
C VAL A 56 -9.02 19.64 -3.38
N LEU A 57 -8.01 20.52 -3.32
CA LEU A 57 -6.61 20.11 -3.14
C LEU A 57 -6.38 19.37 -1.82
N VAL A 58 -6.98 19.84 -0.74
CA VAL A 58 -6.85 19.24 0.59
C VAL A 58 -7.49 17.85 0.64
N VAL A 59 -8.57 17.63 -0.11
CA VAL A 59 -9.34 16.40 -0.05
C VAL A 59 -8.97 15.38 -1.13
N MET A 60 -8.29 15.78 -2.20
CA MET A 60 -8.10 14.92 -3.36
C MET A 60 -7.05 13.84 -3.09
N TYR A 61 -7.54 12.67 -2.64
CA TYR A 61 -6.73 11.47 -2.43
C TYR A 61 -6.92 10.46 -3.57
N PRO A 62 -6.04 9.45 -3.67
CA PRO A 62 -6.17 8.40 -4.68
C PRO A 62 -7.51 7.65 -4.60
N THR A 63 -8.01 7.37 -3.39
CA THR A 63 -9.26 6.61 -3.16
C THR A 63 -10.43 7.51 -2.74
N VAL A 64 -11.64 7.10 -3.10
CA VAL A 64 -12.89 7.80 -2.73
C VAL A 64 -13.12 7.75 -1.22
N ALA A 65 -12.84 6.62 -0.56
CA ALA A 65 -12.94 6.51 0.90
C ALA A 65 -11.93 7.41 1.62
N ALA A 66 -10.67 7.45 1.18
CA ALA A 66 -9.69 8.36 1.75
C ALA A 66 -10.11 9.82 1.52
N THR A 67 -10.60 10.16 0.33
CA THR A 67 -11.15 11.49 0.01
C THR A 67 -12.32 11.83 0.93
N ALA A 68 -13.31 10.94 1.11
CA ALA A 68 -14.46 11.18 1.97
C ALA A 68 -14.07 11.32 3.45
N ARG A 69 -13.21 10.42 3.95
CA ARG A 69 -12.73 10.44 5.34
C ARG A 69 -11.92 11.70 5.62
N THR A 70 -10.94 12.00 4.76
CA THR A 70 -10.13 13.21 4.88
C THR A 70 -10.99 14.45 4.75
N GLY A 71 -11.94 14.49 3.82
CA GLY A 71 -12.87 15.61 3.65
C GLY A 71 -13.70 15.87 4.89
N GLY A 72 -14.30 14.82 5.47
CA GLY A 72 -15.05 14.93 6.72
C GLY A 72 -14.19 15.40 7.89
N GLN A 73 -12.98 14.84 8.03
CA GLN A 73 -12.01 15.25 9.05
C GLN A 73 -11.58 16.71 8.89
N THR A 74 -11.24 17.12 7.68
CA THR A 74 -10.88 18.51 7.33
C THR A 74 -12.02 19.47 7.62
N LEU A 75 -13.26 19.15 7.25
CA LEU A 75 -14.42 20.01 7.51
C LEU A 75 -14.74 20.11 9.00
N LEU A 76 -14.59 19.02 9.76
CA LEU A 76 -14.71 19.03 11.23
C LEU A 76 -13.63 19.91 11.87
N GLY A 77 -12.36 19.72 11.48
CA GLY A 77 -11.25 20.54 11.96
C GLY A 77 -11.45 22.01 11.63
N LEU A 78 -11.88 22.32 10.40
CA LEU A 78 -12.23 23.65 9.93
C LEU A 78 -13.35 24.28 10.77
N ALA A 79 -14.45 23.56 10.99
CA ALA A 79 -15.59 24.06 11.77
C ALA A 79 -15.21 24.33 13.24
N LEU A 80 -14.43 23.44 13.86
CA LEU A 80 -13.91 23.64 15.22
C LEU A 80 -12.95 24.83 15.28
N GLY A 81 -12.06 24.97 14.31
CA GLY A 81 -11.14 26.09 14.21
C GLY A 81 -11.89 27.41 14.05
N ILE A 82 -12.87 27.45 13.16
CA ILE A 82 -13.76 28.61 12.98
C ILE A 82 -14.45 28.96 14.30
N GLY A 83 -15.04 27.99 14.99
CA GLY A 83 -15.69 28.22 16.29
C GLY A 83 -14.73 28.80 17.33
N LEU A 84 -13.50 28.27 17.40
CA LEU A 84 -12.46 28.79 18.28
C LEU A 84 -12.07 30.24 17.94
N GLY A 85 -11.92 30.55 16.65
CA GLY A 85 -11.61 31.91 16.18
C GLY A 85 -12.73 32.91 16.49
N VAL A 86 -13.99 32.53 16.24
CA VAL A 86 -15.17 33.37 16.58
C VAL A 86 -15.27 33.59 18.09
N ALA A 87 -15.06 32.56 18.90
CA ALA A 87 -15.07 32.68 20.35
C ALA A 87 -13.98 33.63 20.86
N ALA A 88 -12.78 33.56 20.28
CA ALA A 88 -11.67 34.45 20.63
C ALA A 88 -11.91 35.89 20.18
N LEU A 89 -12.52 36.11 19.01
CA LEU A 89 -12.96 37.44 18.56
C LEU A 89 -13.95 38.06 19.54
N GLY A 90 -15.02 37.33 19.89
CA GLY A 90 -16.01 37.80 20.86
C GLY A 90 -15.41 38.10 22.23
N ALA A 91 -14.44 37.30 22.69
CA ALA A 91 -13.72 37.57 23.92
C ALA A 91 -12.85 38.84 23.82
N THR A 92 -12.24 39.10 22.66
CA THR A 92 -11.42 40.30 22.43
C THR A 92 -12.29 41.56 22.48
N GLU A 93 -13.45 41.54 21.82
CA GLU A 93 -14.40 42.65 21.81
C GLU A 93 -15.01 42.91 23.20
N PHE A 94 -15.30 41.85 23.98
CA PHE A 94 -15.94 41.97 25.28
C PHE A 94 -14.99 42.46 26.39
N PHE A 95 -13.71 42.05 26.35
CA PHE A 95 -12.75 42.30 27.42
C PHE A 95 -11.68 43.35 27.09
N ASP A 96 -11.72 43.98 25.91
CA ASP A 96 -10.76 44.99 25.43
C ASP A 96 -9.29 44.57 25.60
N ILE A 97 -8.99 43.35 25.17
CA ILE A 97 -7.69 42.68 25.39
C ILE A 97 -6.75 42.99 24.21
N PRO A 98 -5.44 43.22 24.45
CA PRO A 98 -4.44 43.33 23.38
C PRO A 98 -4.48 42.15 22.39
N PRO A 99 -4.41 42.38 21.06
CA PRO A 99 -4.60 41.34 20.03
C PRO A 99 -3.66 40.13 20.12
N VAL A 100 -2.51 40.28 20.76
CA VAL A 100 -1.51 39.21 20.93
C VAL A 100 -2.01 38.10 21.86
N ILE A 101 -2.81 38.43 22.87
CA ILE A 101 -3.31 37.47 23.86
C ILE A 101 -4.33 36.49 23.26
N PRO A 102 -5.42 36.92 22.59
CA PRO A 102 -6.35 36.00 21.94
C PRO A 102 -5.66 35.20 20.83
N LEU A 103 -4.68 35.79 20.12
CA LEU A 103 -3.87 35.06 19.14
C LEU A 103 -3.07 33.92 19.79
N ALA A 104 -2.34 34.21 20.87
CA ALA A 104 -1.58 33.20 21.60
C ALA A 104 -2.50 32.10 22.17
N ALA A 105 -3.66 32.49 22.70
CA ALA A 105 -4.66 31.55 23.21
C ALA A 105 -5.22 30.65 22.10
N VAL A 106 -5.61 31.21 20.95
CA VAL A 106 -6.13 30.45 19.80
C VAL A 106 -5.09 29.48 19.25
N VAL A 107 -3.84 29.91 19.11
CA VAL A 107 -2.76 29.02 18.66
C VAL A 107 -2.51 27.91 19.68
N GLY A 108 -2.39 28.24 20.96
CA GLY A 108 -2.16 27.26 22.02
C GLY A 108 -3.28 26.23 22.13
N VAL A 109 -4.53 26.69 22.20
CA VAL A 109 -5.71 25.82 22.25
C VAL A 109 -5.88 25.04 20.95
N GLY A 110 -5.65 25.66 19.80
CA GLY A 110 -5.72 25.01 18.49
C GLY A 110 -4.72 23.87 18.35
N VAL A 111 -3.48 24.05 18.81
CA VAL A 111 -2.46 22.98 18.83
C VAL A 111 -2.83 21.87 19.81
N LEU A 112 -3.31 22.22 21.01
CA LEU A 112 -3.76 21.23 22.00
C LEU A 112 -4.93 20.39 21.46
N LEU A 113 -5.91 21.02 20.83
CA LEU A 113 -7.04 20.34 20.20
C LEU A 113 -6.59 19.53 18.98
N GLY A 114 -5.64 20.03 18.18
CA GLY A 114 -5.02 19.31 17.07
C GLY A 114 -4.29 18.02 17.50
N GLY A 115 -3.88 17.92 18.77
CA GLY A 115 -3.31 16.69 19.36
C GLY A 115 -4.33 15.55 19.53
N ILE A 116 -5.63 15.79 19.35
CA ILE A 116 -6.66 14.77 19.50
C ILE A 116 -6.60 13.80 18.32
N ARG A 117 -6.20 12.56 18.61
CA ARG A 117 -6.07 11.43 17.66
C ARG A 117 -7.31 11.17 16.78
N HIS A 118 -8.51 11.58 17.21
CA HIS A 118 -9.75 11.42 16.43
C HIS A 118 -9.94 12.44 15.30
N LEU A 119 -9.21 13.55 15.27
CA LEU A 119 -9.36 14.58 14.23
C LEU A 119 -8.70 14.21 12.90
N GLY A 120 -7.75 13.27 12.90
CA GLY A 120 -7.06 12.81 11.68
C GLY A 120 -6.49 13.97 10.86
N ALA A 121 -6.86 14.05 9.57
CA ALA A 121 -6.41 15.10 8.65
C ALA A 121 -6.89 16.51 9.04
N GLY A 122 -7.94 16.64 9.86
CA GLY A 122 -8.47 17.93 10.31
C GLY A 122 -7.61 18.67 11.33
N ARG A 123 -6.64 17.98 11.94
CA ARG A 123 -5.76 18.56 12.98
C ARG A 123 -4.97 19.76 12.47
N ASP A 124 -4.49 19.68 11.22
CA ASP A 124 -3.60 20.68 10.63
C ASP A 124 -4.41 21.91 10.19
N ILE A 125 -5.66 21.70 9.78
CA ILE A 125 -6.58 22.77 9.38
C ILE A 125 -7.17 23.53 10.58
N LEU A 126 -7.35 22.88 11.73
CA LEU A 126 -8.04 23.49 12.88
C LEU A 126 -7.34 24.77 13.37
N ALA A 127 -6.05 24.68 13.72
CA ALA A 127 -5.31 25.83 14.24
C ALA A 127 -5.20 26.94 13.18
N VAL A 128 -4.96 26.55 11.93
CA VAL A 128 -4.88 27.46 10.78
C VAL A 128 -6.20 28.21 10.59
N ALA A 129 -7.32 27.51 10.58
CA ALA A 129 -8.65 28.09 10.45
C ALA A 129 -8.99 29.05 11.59
N ALA A 130 -8.63 28.70 12.83
CA ALA A 130 -8.89 29.54 14.00
C ALA A 130 -8.13 30.86 13.94
N VAL A 131 -6.84 30.82 13.56
CA VAL A 131 -6.03 32.02 13.36
C VAL A 131 -6.56 32.85 12.20
N PHE A 132 -6.91 32.22 11.07
CA PHE A 132 -7.48 32.95 9.93
C PHE A 132 -8.78 33.66 10.28
N VAL A 133 -9.69 33.01 11.00
CA VAL A 133 -10.92 33.67 11.46
C VAL A 133 -10.61 34.82 12.39
N LEU A 134 -9.78 34.61 13.41
CA LEU A 134 -9.40 35.67 14.35
C LEU A 134 -8.81 36.90 13.65
N LEU A 135 -7.95 36.70 12.65
CA LEU A 135 -7.27 37.80 11.98
C LEU A 135 -8.12 38.45 10.88
N LEU A 136 -8.76 37.66 10.01
CA LEU A 136 -9.44 38.18 8.83
C LEU A 136 -10.86 38.64 9.14
N ALA A 137 -11.61 37.92 9.99
CA ALA A 137 -12.96 38.37 10.34
C ALA A 137 -12.92 39.64 11.21
N GLY A 138 -11.91 39.77 12.08
CA GLY A 138 -11.70 40.98 12.89
C GLY A 138 -11.30 42.22 12.08
N GLN A 139 -10.58 42.06 10.96
CA GLN A 139 -10.17 43.19 10.13
C GLN A 139 -11.16 43.57 9.03
N ALA A 140 -11.90 42.61 8.50
CA ALA A 140 -12.81 42.87 7.39
C ALA A 140 -14.17 43.44 7.84
N GLY A 141 -14.52 43.38 9.13
CA GLY A 141 -15.84 43.77 9.63
C GLY A 141 -17.00 42.92 9.06
N SER A 142 -16.66 41.88 8.29
CA SER A 142 -17.58 41.02 7.59
C SER A 142 -17.90 39.80 8.45
N GLY A 143 -19.02 39.85 9.16
CA GLY A 143 -19.56 38.72 9.92
C GLY A 143 -19.77 37.45 9.07
N ASP A 144 -19.78 37.60 7.74
CA ASP A 144 -20.00 36.52 6.78
C ASP A 144 -18.74 35.72 6.42
N TYR A 145 -17.53 36.18 6.81
CA TYR A 145 -16.27 35.49 6.46
C TYR A 145 -16.22 34.04 6.96
N PRO A 146 -16.50 33.74 8.25
CA PRO A 146 -16.35 32.37 8.75
C PRO A 146 -17.34 31.40 8.07
N LEU A 147 -18.57 31.85 7.82
CA LEU A 147 -19.57 31.06 7.11
C LEU A 147 -19.17 30.83 5.65
N SER A 148 -18.74 31.87 4.96
CA SER A 148 -18.31 31.78 3.56
C SER A 148 -17.11 30.85 3.41
N TYR A 149 -16.13 30.90 4.31
CA TYR A 149 -14.97 30.01 4.31
C TYR A 149 -15.40 28.54 4.50
N LEU A 150 -16.29 28.25 5.44
CA LEU A 150 -16.79 26.89 5.68
C LEU A 150 -17.55 26.34 4.46
N VAL A 151 -18.46 27.14 3.89
CA VAL A 151 -19.30 26.72 2.76
C VAL A 151 -18.46 26.50 1.50
N THR A 152 -17.56 27.43 1.16
CA THR A 152 -16.69 27.30 -0.03
C THR A 152 -15.76 26.10 0.07
N MET A 153 -15.15 25.86 1.24
CA MET A 153 -14.38 24.65 1.51
C MET A 153 -15.24 23.39 1.37
N GLY A 154 -16.45 23.40 1.92
CA GLY A 154 -17.41 22.31 1.80
C GLY A 154 -17.74 21.98 0.34
N VAL A 155 -18.00 23.00 -0.48
CA VAL A 155 -18.24 22.85 -1.92
C VAL A 155 -17.03 22.23 -2.61
N GLY A 156 -15.82 22.71 -2.31
CA GLY A 156 -14.58 22.12 -2.82
C GLY A 156 -14.45 20.65 -2.48
N VAL A 157 -14.73 20.29 -1.22
CA VAL A 157 -14.71 18.90 -0.74
C VAL A 157 -15.72 18.03 -1.50
N VAL A 158 -16.95 18.51 -1.67
CA VAL A 158 -18.02 17.79 -2.39
C VAL A 158 -17.67 17.62 -3.87
N VAL A 159 -17.21 18.68 -4.54
CA VAL A 159 -16.79 18.60 -5.94
C VAL A 159 -15.61 17.66 -6.11
N GLY A 160 -14.60 17.74 -5.23
CA GLY A 160 -13.48 16.82 -5.22
C GLY A 160 -13.93 15.36 -5.09
N LEU A 161 -14.86 15.09 -4.17
CA LEU A 161 -15.43 13.76 -3.98
C LEU A 161 -16.23 13.28 -5.20
N VAL A 162 -17.07 14.14 -5.78
CA VAL A 162 -17.87 13.81 -6.97
C VAL A 162 -16.99 13.55 -8.18
N VAL A 163 -15.98 14.39 -8.43
CA VAL A 163 -15.04 14.17 -9.53
C VAL A 163 -14.23 12.91 -9.29
N ASN A 164 -13.76 12.66 -8.06
CA ASN A 164 -13.06 11.41 -7.75
C ASN A 164 -13.95 10.18 -7.94
N LEU A 165 -15.25 10.28 -7.63
CA LEU A 165 -16.24 9.23 -7.85
C LEU A 165 -16.56 9.01 -9.34
N VAL A 166 -16.67 10.08 -10.12
CA VAL A 166 -17.06 10.03 -11.55
C VAL A 166 -15.89 9.63 -12.45
N VAL A 167 -14.68 10.09 -12.14
CA VAL A 167 -13.48 9.93 -12.98
C VAL A 167 -12.72 8.62 -12.70
N VAL A 168 -13.09 7.82 -11.68
CA VAL A 168 -12.33 6.60 -11.29
C VAL A 168 -13.13 5.30 -11.53
N PRO A 169 -12.52 4.22 -12.08
CA PRO A 169 -11.08 3.89 -11.99
C PRO A 169 -10.38 3.57 -13.32
N PRO A 170 -9.15 4.06 -13.57
CA PRO A 170 -8.19 3.30 -14.34
C PRO A 170 -7.32 2.48 -13.37
N LEU A 171 -7.56 1.17 -13.37
CA LEU A 171 -6.49 0.18 -13.43
C LEU A 171 -5.51 0.15 -12.24
N TYR A 172 -6.01 -0.14 -11.04
CA TYR A 172 -5.16 -0.85 -10.06
C TYR A 172 -5.12 -2.37 -10.34
N PHE A 173 -6.05 -2.90 -11.14
CA PHE A 173 -6.16 -4.34 -11.42
C PHE A 173 -4.99 -4.89 -12.24
N GLU A 174 -4.64 -4.24 -13.35
CA GLU A 174 -3.51 -4.63 -14.20
C GLU A 174 -2.17 -4.45 -13.48
N TRP A 175 -2.03 -3.39 -12.69
CA TRP A 175 -0.79 -3.09 -11.98
C TRP A 175 -0.57 -4.01 -10.77
N ALA A 176 -1.62 -4.32 -10.00
CA ALA A 176 -1.54 -5.32 -8.92
C ALA A 176 -1.21 -6.71 -9.49
N SER A 177 -1.81 -7.10 -10.63
CA SER A 177 -1.48 -8.37 -11.29
C SER A 177 -0.04 -8.39 -11.82
N GLY A 178 0.44 -7.27 -12.38
CA GLY A 178 1.84 -7.11 -12.80
C GLY A 178 2.81 -7.23 -11.63
N LYS A 179 2.54 -6.53 -10.52
CA LYS A 179 3.35 -6.59 -9.30
C LYS A 179 3.35 -7.96 -8.62
N LEU A 180 2.23 -8.67 -8.66
CA LEU A 180 2.15 -10.08 -8.25
C LEU A 180 3.01 -10.98 -9.15
N THR A 181 3.09 -10.68 -10.44
CA THR A 181 3.97 -11.39 -11.39
C THR A 181 5.44 -11.11 -11.07
N ASP A 182 5.80 -9.85 -10.82
CA ASP A 182 7.15 -9.45 -10.42
C ASP A 182 7.56 -10.13 -9.09
N LEU A 183 6.67 -10.16 -8.10
CA LEU A 183 6.92 -10.84 -6.81
C LEU A 183 7.15 -12.34 -6.99
N ARG A 184 6.37 -12.98 -7.86
CA ARG A 184 6.50 -14.39 -8.19
C ARG A 184 7.82 -14.70 -8.89
N GLU A 185 8.25 -13.85 -9.82
CA GLU A 185 9.57 -13.94 -10.45
C GLU A 185 10.70 -13.75 -9.44
N ALA A 186 10.57 -12.79 -8.52
CA ALA A 186 11.53 -12.57 -7.45
C ALA A 186 11.62 -13.78 -6.49
N ALA A 187 10.48 -14.37 -6.11
CA ALA A 187 10.43 -15.56 -5.27
C ALA A 187 11.08 -16.78 -5.97
N ALA A 188 10.83 -16.96 -7.26
CA ALA A 188 11.47 -18.01 -8.06
C ALA A 188 12.99 -17.79 -8.17
N ALA A 189 13.44 -16.56 -8.45
CA ALA A 189 14.85 -16.21 -8.51
C ALA A 189 15.55 -16.41 -7.16
N PHE A 190 14.86 -16.15 -6.04
CA PHE A 190 15.39 -16.43 -4.72
C PHE A 190 15.51 -17.94 -4.45
N LEU A 191 14.53 -18.75 -4.86
CA LEU A 191 14.64 -20.22 -4.80
C LEU A 191 15.82 -20.73 -5.65
N ASP A 192 16.03 -20.20 -6.85
CA ASP A 192 17.20 -20.56 -7.67
C ASP A 192 18.51 -20.17 -6.97
N THR A 193 18.55 -19.00 -6.32
CA THR A 193 19.69 -18.57 -5.49
C THR A 193 19.94 -19.54 -4.35
N LEU A 194 18.89 -19.99 -3.66
CA LEU A 194 19.00 -20.98 -2.58
C LEU A 194 19.56 -22.31 -3.10
N ALA A 195 19.08 -22.79 -4.26
CA ALA A 195 19.56 -24.03 -4.88
C ALA A 195 21.06 -24.00 -5.23
N ASP A 196 21.57 -22.83 -5.66
CA ASP A 196 22.98 -22.65 -6.00
C ASP A 196 23.89 -22.66 -4.76
N HIS A 197 23.36 -22.24 -3.60
CA HIS A 197 24.10 -22.17 -2.33
C HIS A 197 23.91 -23.40 -1.42
N VAL A 198 23.24 -24.46 -1.89
CA VAL A 198 23.10 -25.71 -1.11
C VAL A 198 24.46 -26.35 -0.81
N ARG A 199 25.37 -26.35 -1.79
CA ARG A 199 26.70 -26.98 -1.67
C ARG A 199 27.75 -26.05 -1.09
N GLU A 200 27.65 -24.76 -1.44
CA GLU A 200 28.55 -23.71 -0.98
C GLU A 200 27.71 -22.61 -0.31
N PRO A 201 27.38 -22.77 0.99
CA PRO A 201 26.54 -21.80 1.70
C PRO A 201 27.19 -20.42 1.80
N ASP A 202 26.50 -19.39 1.30
CA ASP A 202 26.83 -17.98 1.51
C ASP A 202 25.66 -17.28 2.21
N ALA A 203 25.74 -17.20 3.54
CA ALA A 203 24.71 -16.57 4.36
C ALA A 203 24.49 -15.08 4.00
N ALA A 204 25.54 -14.36 3.60
CA ALA A 204 25.44 -12.93 3.29
C ALA A 204 24.67 -12.71 1.98
N GLN A 205 24.92 -13.55 0.97
CA GLN A 205 24.19 -13.49 -0.30
C GLN A 205 22.72 -13.90 -0.13
N VAL A 206 22.46 -14.95 0.67
CA VAL A 206 21.10 -15.41 0.95
C VAL A 206 20.31 -14.37 1.76
N ASP A 207 20.88 -13.79 2.81
CA ASP A 207 20.22 -12.76 3.63
C ASP A 207 19.94 -11.48 2.82
N ALA A 208 20.83 -11.09 1.90
CA ALA A 208 20.61 -9.95 1.01
C ALA A 208 19.44 -10.22 0.04
N ALA A 209 19.37 -11.41 -0.55
CA ALA A 209 18.29 -11.80 -1.45
C ALA A 209 16.93 -11.93 -0.71
N LEU A 210 16.94 -12.48 0.51
CA LEU A 210 15.74 -12.53 1.37
C LEU A 210 15.23 -11.13 1.71
N SER A 211 16.12 -10.21 2.08
CA SER A 211 15.75 -8.81 2.38
C SER A 211 15.10 -8.12 1.18
N HIS A 212 15.58 -8.41 -0.04
CA HIS A 212 14.98 -7.88 -1.27
C HIS A 212 13.57 -8.44 -1.49
N LEU A 213 13.37 -9.75 -1.28
CA LEU A 213 12.06 -10.40 -1.39
C LEU A 213 11.06 -9.88 -0.35
N ASP A 214 11.49 -9.68 0.90
CA ASP A 214 10.65 -9.13 1.98
C ASP A 214 10.19 -7.70 1.64
N ALA A 215 11.09 -6.85 1.11
CA ALA A 215 10.74 -5.50 0.69
C ALA A 215 9.72 -5.48 -0.47
N MET A 216 9.91 -6.35 -1.46
CA MET A 216 8.95 -6.52 -2.57
C MET A 216 7.58 -7.01 -2.08
N THR A 217 7.56 -7.97 -1.14
CA THR A 217 6.33 -8.52 -0.56
C THR A 217 5.52 -7.42 0.14
N GLU A 218 6.16 -6.58 0.95
CA GLU A 218 5.50 -5.48 1.66
C GLU A 218 4.96 -4.41 0.69
N GLU A 219 5.71 -4.10 -0.38
CA GLU A 219 5.22 -3.22 -1.46
C GLU A 219 3.94 -3.78 -2.08
N VAL A 220 3.93 -5.05 -2.49
CA VAL A 220 2.75 -5.68 -3.10
C VAL A 220 1.57 -5.73 -2.14
N ARG A 221 1.78 -6.05 -0.85
CA ARG A 221 0.73 -6.06 0.18
C ARG A 221 0.04 -4.71 0.31
N ARG A 222 0.82 -3.64 0.40
CA ARG A 222 0.29 -2.27 0.53
C ARG A 222 -0.62 -1.92 -0.66
N GLU A 223 -0.19 -2.30 -1.85
CA GLU A 223 -0.86 -1.94 -3.09
C GLU A 223 -2.14 -2.76 -3.32
N VAL A 224 -2.14 -4.06 -3.00
CA VAL A 224 -3.36 -4.88 -3.00
C VAL A 224 -4.36 -4.37 -1.97
N ALA A 225 -3.91 -3.98 -0.77
CA ALA A 225 -4.77 -3.39 0.25
C ALA A 225 -5.39 -2.07 -0.22
N GLU A 226 -4.61 -1.18 -0.85
CA GLU A 226 -5.11 0.07 -1.42
C GLU A 226 -6.14 -0.19 -2.55
N ALA A 227 -5.90 -1.19 -3.38
CA ALA A 227 -6.84 -1.61 -4.43
C ALA A 227 -8.16 -2.13 -3.86
N GLU A 228 -8.12 -2.95 -2.80
CA GLU A 228 -9.32 -3.43 -2.10
C GLU A 228 -10.13 -2.28 -1.47
N ASP A 229 -9.46 -1.37 -0.77
CA ASP A 229 -10.10 -0.22 -0.13
C ASP A 229 -10.76 0.71 -1.16
N SER A 230 -10.08 0.92 -2.28
CA SER A 230 -10.61 1.69 -3.42
C SER A 230 -11.88 1.06 -4.00
N ALA A 231 -11.91 -0.26 -4.12
CA ALA A 231 -13.04 -0.98 -4.69
C ALA A 231 -14.25 -1.08 -3.76
N ARG A 232 -14.04 -1.25 -2.45
CA ARG A 232 -15.12 -1.22 -1.45
C ARG A 232 -15.81 0.14 -1.43
N ALA A 233 -15.05 1.21 -1.64
CA ALA A 233 -15.54 2.58 -1.63
C ALA A 233 -16.26 2.99 -2.93
N ASN A 234 -16.00 2.31 -4.06
CA ASN A 234 -16.54 2.68 -5.36
C ASN A 234 -17.70 1.75 -5.78
N PRO A 235 -18.94 2.25 -5.94
CA PRO A 235 -20.06 1.44 -6.42
C PRO A 235 -19.82 0.85 -7.81
N ARG A 236 -19.00 1.50 -8.67
CA ARG A 236 -18.57 0.93 -9.97
C ARG A 236 -17.48 -0.13 -9.83
N GLY A 237 -16.67 -0.07 -8.76
CA GLY A 237 -15.66 -1.08 -8.41
C GLY A 237 -16.27 -2.44 -8.05
N ARG A 238 -17.57 -2.47 -7.70
CA ARG A 238 -18.30 -3.72 -7.44
C ARG A 238 -18.31 -4.69 -8.64
N ARG A 239 -18.18 -4.17 -9.87
CA ARG A 239 -18.11 -5.00 -11.10
C ARG A 239 -16.81 -5.80 -11.21
N HIS A 240 -15.74 -5.34 -10.57
CA HIS A 240 -14.41 -5.99 -10.58
C HIS A 240 -14.08 -6.67 -9.24
N LEU A 241 -15.08 -6.91 -8.38
CA LEU A 241 -14.88 -7.62 -7.10
C LEU A 241 -14.30 -9.01 -7.31
N ALA A 242 -14.68 -9.70 -8.39
CA ALA A 242 -14.16 -11.02 -8.72
C ALA A 242 -12.64 -10.99 -8.99
N GLU A 243 -12.16 -10.02 -9.77
CA GLU A 243 -10.73 -9.83 -10.05
C GLU A 243 -9.93 -9.46 -8.79
N LEU A 244 -10.50 -8.66 -7.88
CA LEU A 244 -9.84 -8.33 -6.60
C LEU A 244 -9.75 -9.51 -5.68
N GLN A 245 -10.84 -10.28 -5.57
CA GLN A 245 -10.83 -11.52 -4.79
C GLN A 245 -9.82 -12.51 -5.38
N GLN A 246 -9.64 -12.52 -6.71
CA GLN A 246 -8.60 -13.31 -7.35
C GLN A 246 -7.20 -12.80 -6.98
N ASN A 247 -6.93 -11.50 -7.04
CA ASN A 247 -5.64 -10.92 -6.66
C ASN A 247 -5.32 -11.10 -5.17
N ALA A 248 -6.31 -10.94 -4.29
CA ALA A 248 -6.15 -11.17 -2.85
C ALA A 248 -5.89 -12.65 -2.52
N ARG A 249 -6.46 -13.58 -3.30
CA ARG A 249 -6.11 -15.00 -3.24
C ARG A 249 -4.68 -15.24 -3.71
N ARG A 250 -4.29 -14.67 -4.86
CA ARG A 250 -2.91 -14.68 -5.41
C ARG A 250 -1.87 -14.12 -4.43
N LEU A 251 -2.23 -13.10 -3.64
CA LEU A 251 -1.35 -12.57 -2.62
C LEU A 251 -1.19 -13.55 -1.44
N ARG A 252 -2.29 -14.13 -0.94
CA ARG A 252 -2.24 -15.09 0.17
C ARG A 252 -1.39 -16.33 -0.14
N SER A 253 -1.46 -16.83 -1.36
CA SER A 253 -0.59 -17.94 -1.77
C SER A 253 0.87 -17.52 -1.85
N MET A 254 1.16 -16.32 -2.37
CA MET A 254 2.52 -15.80 -2.42
C MET A 254 3.06 -15.58 -1.00
N ASP A 255 2.23 -15.14 -0.05
CA ASP A 255 2.62 -15.06 1.37
C ASP A 255 3.03 -16.45 1.92
N LEU A 256 2.29 -17.50 1.57
CA LEU A 256 2.65 -18.88 1.94
C LEU A 256 3.95 -19.34 1.25
N THR A 257 4.12 -19.02 -0.03
CA THR A 257 5.35 -19.32 -0.78
C THR A 257 6.55 -18.61 -0.17
N VAL A 258 6.47 -17.30 0.07
CA VAL A 258 7.53 -16.49 0.68
C VAL A 258 7.87 -17.01 2.07
N ALA A 259 6.87 -17.36 2.90
CA ALA A 259 7.10 -17.95 4.20
C ALA A 259 7.87 -19.28 4.11
N ALA A 260 7.46 -20.20 3.23
CA ALA A 260 8.14 -21.47 3.04
C ALA A 260 9.56 -21.30 2.46
N THR A 261 9.77 -20.31 1.59
CA THR A 261 11.11 -19.99 1.07
C THR A 261 12.00 -19.36 2.15
N ARG A 262 11.45 -18.55 3.06
CA ARG A 262 12.18 -18.04 4.22
C ARG A 262 12.63 -19.19 5.14
N ASP A 263 11.72 -20.09 5.46
CA ASP A 263 12.03 -21.28 6.28
C ASP A 263 13.17 -22.10 5.64
N LEU A 264 13.13 -22.27 4.32
CA LEU A 264 14.19 -22.93 3.54
C LEU A 264 15.53 -22.14 3.57
N ALA A 265 15.47 -20.81 3.47
CA ALA A 265 16.64 -19.95 3.55
C ALA A 265 17.34 -20.03 4.91
N GLU A 266 16.59 -20.19 6.01
CA GLU A 266 17.18 -20.37 7.34
C GLU A 266 17.99 -21.67 7.46
N VAL A 267 17.53 -22.74 6.81
CA VAL A 267 18.27 -24.01 6.71
C VAL A 267 19.56 -23.82 5.89
N ILE A 268 19.48 -23.14 4.74
CA ILE A 268 20.60 -23.01 3.80
C ILE A 268 21.65 -21.98 4.24
N SER A 269 21.23 -20.91 4.92
CA SER A 269 22.13 -19.85 5.41
C SER A 269 23.03 -20.30 6.56
N GLY A 270 22.98 -21.57 6.96
CA GLY A 270 23.84 -22.11 8.02
C GLY A 270 23.46 -21.67 9.43
N ARG A 271 22.20 -21.23 9.67
CA ARG A 271 21.67 -21.10 11.05
C ARG A 271 21.38 -22.47 11.68
N HIS A 272 21.26 -23.51 10.84
CA HIS A 272 21.17 -24.94 11.20
C HIS A 272 22.19 -25.79 10.42
N PRO A 273 23.50 -25.58 10.63
CA PRO A 273 24.55 -26.21 9.80
C PRO A 273 24.53 -27.74 9.86
N GLU A 274 24.05 -28.32 10.97
CA GLU A 274 23.87 -29.76 11.15
C GLU A 274 23.02 -30.43 10.05
N THR A 275 22.04 -29.72 9.48
CA THR A 275 21.09 -30.31 8.52
C THR A 275 21.74 -30.61 7.18
N LEU A 276 22.60 -29.70 6.68
CA LEU A 276 23.29 -29.87 5.40
C LEU A 276 24.59 -30.68 5.53
N VAL A 277 25.27 -30.59 6.67
CA VAL A 277 26.52 -31.33 6.94
C VAL A 277 26.29 -32.84 7.05
N GLU A 278 25.10 -33.26 7.46
CA GLU A 278 24.72 -34.68 7.54
C GLU A 278 24.25 -35.29 6.20
N MET A 279 24.09 -34.48 5.16
CA MET A 279 23.67 -34.92 3.82
C MET A 279 24.89 -35.29 2.98
N ASP A 280 24.81 -36.41 2.26
CA ASP A 280 25.82 -36.76 1.26
C ASP A 280 25.67 -35.91 -0.03
N ASP A 281 26.67 -35.99 -0.91
CA ASP A 281 26.71 -35.21 -2.15
C ASP A 281 25.50 -35.48 -3.06
N GLU A 282 24.94 -36.70 -3.01
CA GLU A 282 23.76 -37.10 -3.77
C GLU A 282 22.49 -36.47 -3.21
N ALA A 283 22.29 -36.53 -1.89
CA ALA A 283 21.16 -35.91 -1.21
C ALA A 283 21.19 -34.38 -1.37
N GLN A 284 22.36 -33.74 -1.28
CA GLN A 284 22.51 -32.30 -1.54
C GLN A 284 22.16 -31.93 -2.98
N ARG A 285 22.58 -32.74 -3.96
CA ARG A 285 22.21 -32.54 -5.37
C ARG A 285 20.70 -32.63 -5.58
N LEU A 286 20.08 -33.68 -5.04
CA LEU A 286 18.65 -33.91 -5.20
C LEU A 286 17.81 -32.85 -4.46
N PHE A 287 18.30 -32.35 -3.34
CA PHE A 287 17.69 -31.22 -2.64
C PHE A 287 17.73 -29.94 -3.48
N ALA A 288 18.89 -29.58 -4.05
CA ALA A 288 19.00 -28.44 -4.96
C ALA A 288 18.09 -28.61 -6.19
N ASP A 289 17.99 -29.81 -6.76
CA ASP A 289 17.08 -30.11 -7.88
C ASP A 289 15.61 -29.94 -7.49
N ALA A 290 15.21 -30.33 -6.28
CA ALA A 290 13.86 -30.13 -5.77
C ALA A 290 13.54 -28.64 -5.56
N ILE A 291 14.50 -27.85 -5.07
CA ILE A 291 14.37 -26.38 -4.94
C ILE A 291 14.17 -25.75 -6.33
N ARG A 292 14.98 -26.11 -7.33
CA ARG A 292 14.84 -25.60 -8.72
C ARG A 292 13.51 -26.01 -9.36
N ALA A 293 13.01 -27.20 -9.05
CA ALA A 293 11.69 -27.62 -9.49
C ALA A 293 10.58 -26.76 -8.86
N CYS A 294 10.71 -26.41 -7.56
CA CYS A 294 9.81 -25.49 -6.88
C CYS A 294 9.93 -24.05 -7.41
N ALA A 295 11.13 -23.56 -7.74
CA ALA A 295 11.34 -22.26 -8.40
C ALA A 295 10.61 -22.22 -9.75
N THR A 296 10.73 -23.31 -10.51
CA THR A 296 10.08 -23.46 -11.80
C THR A 296 8.57 -23.55 -11.70
N LEU A 297 8.03 -24.23 -10.69
CA LEU A 297 6.61 -24.23 -10.41
C LEU A 297 6.12 -22.83 -10.01
N THR A 298 6.84 -22.17 -9.10
CA THR A 298 6.51 -20.83 -8.60
C THR A 298 6.39 -19.82 -9.75
N LYS A 299 7.33 -19.79 -10.71
CA LYS A 299 7.26 -18.86 -11.85
C LYS A 299 6.15 -19.17 -12.87
N THR A 300 5.53 -20.35 -12.82
CA THR A 300 4.57 -20.78 -13.84
C THR A 300 3.23 -20.05 -13.64
N PRO A 301 2.66 -19.41 -14.68
CA PRO A 301 1.29 -18.87 -14.65
C PRO A 301 0.23 -19.92 -14.34
N ILE A 302 -0.84 -19.49 -13.65
CA ILE A 302 -1.96 -20.39 -13.29
C ILE A 302 -2.69 -20.89 -14.54
N ASP A 303 -2.68 -20.06 -15.60
CA ASP A 303 -3.27 -20.31 -16.91
C ASP A 303 -2.29 -20.97 -17.90
N ASP A 304 -1.12 -21.42 -17.44
CA ASP A 304 -0.16 -22.14 -18.28
C ASP A 304 -0.59 -23.60 -18.47
N ASP A 305 -0.72 -24.03 -19.73
CA ASP A 305 -1.11 -25.41 -20.10
C ASP A 305 -0.14 -26.47 -19.51
N GLY A 306 1.10 -26.09 -19.18
CA GLY A 306 2.11 -26.96 -18.60
C GLY A 306 2.11 -27.01 -17.06
N LEU A 307 1.21 -26.31 -16.37
CA LEU A 307 1.21 -26.24 -14.90
C LEU A 307 1.11 -27.62 -14.24
N ASP A 308 0.21 -28.48 -14.72
CA ASP A 308 0.03 -29.86 -14.19
C ASP A 308 1.33 -30.68 -14.31
N ASP A 309 2.09 -30.48 -15.40
CA ASP A 309 3.38 -31.14 -15.61
C ASP A 309 4.47 -30.58 -14.69
N ARG A 310 4.47 -29.27 -14.42
CA ARG A 310 5.40 -28.65 -13.46
C ARG A 310 5.12 -29.09 -12.02
N VAL A 311 3.85 -29.21 -11.65
CA VAL A 311 3.45 -29.77 -10.34
C VAL A 311 3.96 -31.19 -10.19
N ARG A 312 3.79 -32.03 -11.21
CA ARG A 312 4.29 -33.41 -11.21
C ARG A 312 5.82 -33.44 -11.09
N ALA A 313 6.52 -32.64 -11.88
CA ALA A 313 7.98 -32.56 -11.84
C ALA A 313 8.51 -32.12 -10.46
N ALA A 314 7.84 -31.17 -9.78
CA ALA A 314 8.20 -30.74 -8.43
C ALA A 314 7.97 -31.85 -7.40
N LYS A 315 6.84 -32.58 -7.49
CA LYS A 315 6.56 -33.75 -6.63
C LYS A 315 7.59 -34.87 -6.85
N ASP A 316 7.89 -35.20 -8.11
CA ASP A 316 8.87 -36.24 -8.45
C ASP A 316 10.28 -35.87 -7.98
N ALA A 317 10.66 -34.59 -8.03
CA ALA A 317 11.93 -34.11 -7.49
C ALA A 317 11.99 -34.22 -5.97
N LEU A 318 10.91 -33.86 -5.28
CA LEU A 318 10.77 -34.00 -3.83
C LEU A 318 10.83 -35.48 -3.40
N GLU A 319 10.16 -36.38 -4.11
CA GLU A 319 10.19 -37.83 -3.84
C GLU A 319 11.58 -38.42 -4.03
N ARG A 320 12.31 -38.01 -5.07
CA ARG A 320 13.72 -38.42 -5.28
C ARG A 320 14.61 -37.95 -4.13
N TYR A 321 14.45 -36.70 -3.70
CA TYR A 321 15.18 -36.17 -2.53
C TYR A 321 14.86 -36.99 -1.27
N LEU A 322 13.58 -37.22 -0.98
CA LEU A 322 13.15 -38.03 0.17
C LEU A 322 13.70 -39.46 0.12
N GLY A 323 13.77 -40.07 -1.06
CA GLY A 323 14.33 -41.41 -1.24
C GLY A 323 15.85 -41.51 -1.06
N ALA A 324 16.57 -40.41 -1.27
CA ALA A 324 18.01 -40.33 -1.03
C ALA A 324 18.37 -40.03 0.43
N LEU A 325 17.40 -39.58 1.24
CA LEU A 325 17.61 -39.47 2.67
C LEU A 325 17.82 -40.89 3.25
N PRO A 326 18.88 -41.12 4.06
CA PRO A 326 19.17 -42.43 4.61
C PRO A 326 17.96 -42.99 5.34
N SER A 327 17.47 -44.15 4.89
CA SER A 327 16.54 -44.92 5.70
C SER A 327 17.30 -45.39 6.94
N THR A 328 16.72 -45.20 8.13
CA THR A 328 16.84 -46.08 9.32
C THR A 328 17.65 -45.56 10.53
N THR A 329 17.03 -45.72 11.72
CA THR A 329 17.62 -45.84 13.08
C THR A 329 18.38 -44.65 13.68
N VAL A 330 17.73 -43.49 13.86
CA VAL A 330 18.25 -42.41 14.72
C VAL A 330 17.13 -41.85 15.59
N SER A 331 17.50 -41.28 16.75
CA SER A 331 16.62 -40.56 17.70
C SER A 331 15.63 -39.63 16.99
N THR A 332 14.41 -39.52 17.55
CA THR A 332 13.28 -38.75 17.00
C THR A 332 13.64 -37.29 16.65
N SER A 333 14.60 -36.67 17.35
CA SER A 333 15.04 -35.30 17.11
C SER A 333 15.85 -35.12 15.83
N THR A 334 16.77 -36.03 15.51
CA THR A 334 17.60 -35.97 14.29
C THR A 334 16.78 -36.33 13.06
N MET A 335 15.79 -37.22 13.21
CA MET A 335 14.83 -37.53 12.15
C MET A 335 13.96 -36.31 11.80
N ALA A 336 13.55 -35.52 12.81
CA ALA A 336 12.77 -34.31 12.59
C ALA A 336 13.57 -33.24 11.82
N GLN A 337 14.84 -33.01 12.18
CA GLN A 337 15.72 -32.05 11.50
C GLN A 337 15.99 -32.41 10.03
N ARG A 338 16.09 -33.71 9.70
CA ARG A 338 16.33 -34.16 8.31
C ARG A 338 15.10 -34.10 7.41
N ILE A 339 13.90 -34.18 7.97
CA ILE A 339 12.63 -34.13 7.22
C ILE A 339 12.13 -32.69 7.06
N GLU A 340 12.59 -31.77 7.92
CA GLU A 340 12.21 -30.37 7.92
C GLU A 340 12.35 -29.66 6.57
N PRO A 341 13.47 -29.78 5.81
CA PRO A 341 13.58 -29.19 4.48
C PRO A 341 12.56 -29.76 3.48
N ALA A 342 12.23 -31.05 3.58
CA ALA A 342 11.22 -31.68 2.76
C ALA A 342 9.81 -31.16 3.08
N ILE A 343 9.53 -30.82 4.34
CA ILE A 343 8.27 -30.20 4.76
C ILE A 343 8.13 -28.82 4.10
N PHE A 344 9.18 -28.00 4.09
CA PHE A 344 9.15 -26.68 3.45
C PHE A 344 8.95 -26.77 1.94
N LEU A 345 9.66 -27.69 1.27
CA LEU A 345 9.45 -27.97 -0.15
C LEU A 345 8.03 -28.44 -0.45
N ARG A 346 7.47 -29.32 0.41
CA ARG A 346 6.08 -29.75 0.28
C ARG A 346 5.11 -28.58 0.44
N ARG A 347 5.33 -27.69 1.41
CA ARG A 347 4.54 -26.47 1.58
C ARG A 347 4.60 -25.55 0.35
N LEU A 348 5.75 -25.44 -0.33
CA LEU A 348 5.88 -24.67 -1.57
C LEU A 348 5.03 -25.27 -2.71
N VAL A 349 5.04 -26.60 -2.85
CA VAL A 349 4.20 -27.31 -3.84
C VAL A 349 2.72 -27.16 -3.49
N ASP A 350 2.34 -27.32 -2.22
CA ASP A 350 0.96 -27.18 -1.75
C ASP A 350 0.45 -25.74 -1.94
N ALA A 351 1.27 -24.72 -1.60
CA ALA A 351 0.95 -23.31 -1.80
C ALA A 351 0.71 -22.96 -3.29
N SER A 352 1.45 -23.61 -4.19
CA SER A 352 1.32 -23.42 -5.64
C SER A 352 0.10 -24.17 -6.22
N THR A 353 -0.34 -25.25 -5.58
CA THR A 353 -1.47 -26.08 -6.04
C THR A 353 -2.82 -25.70 -5.46
N LEU A 354 -2.87 -24.96 -4.34
CA LEU A 354 -4.11 -24.41 -3.76
C LEU A 354 -4.97 -23.61 -4.77
N PHE A 355 -4.42 -23.12 -5.88
CA PHE A 355 -5.21 -22.49 -6.96
C PHE A 355 -5.92 -23.44 -7.90
N MET A 356 -5.40 -24.66 -8.09
CA MET A 356 -5.95 -25.59 -9.09
C MET A 356 -7.30 -26.15 -8.64
N ASP A 357 -7.47 -26.41 -7.35
CA ASP A 357 -8.72 -26.93 -6.79
C ASP A 357 -9.83 -25.86 -6.78
N ASP A 358 -9.47 -24.59 -6.59
CA ASP A 358 -10.41 -23.47 -6.49
C ASP A 358 -10.83 -22.87 -7.86
N THR A 359 -10.09 -23.13 -8.94
CA THR A 359 -10.46 -22.70 -10.30
C THR A 359 -11.29 -23.73 -11.07
N ARG A 360 -11.30 -24.99 -10.60
CA ARG A 360 -12.12 -26.09 -11.15
C ARG A 360 -13.48 -26.25 -10.44
N ALA A 361 -13.73 -25.48 -9.38
CA ALA A 361 -14.99 -25.36 -8.64
C ALA A 361 -15.78 -24.12 -9.08
#